data_AF-A0A8S3F4Q7-F1
#
_entry.id   AF-A0A8S3F4Q7-F1
#
_cell.length_a   1.000
_cell.length_b   1.000
_cell.length_c   1.000
_cell.angle_alpha   90.00
_cell.angle_beta   90.00
_cell.angle_gamma   90.00
#
_symmetry.space_group_name_H-M   'P 1'
#
loop_
_entity.id
_entity.type
_entity.pdbx_description
1 polymer ?
#
loop_
_entity_poly.entity_id
_entity_poly.type
_entity_poly.pdbx_seq_one_letter_code
_entity_poly.pdbx_strand_id
1 'polypeptide(L)'
;MMEYRQLFTQLKMTQVPERVKLQLSALRHDPIFANTQRKKKLDLRVYKNVDYFKKTNISGILQGYKDSITSDTWQKIREQKEIWVDTYSNEDIYEIMRKSPDNILCLGIFVQRDEEVINNPAKGLKLLKVTNTIISYDSFINGMNLARNNQQVQGQFTTLNDHYSIAGALADEQINAVIPLYINDEHMKRIRILEGIWLGYLYTLDSCGYDKQQEVALLKLFYEIIQQRTNTQRQKEIIIELEKVCRFIIDESQGFKTAEQFGEKTYEKLLKRLPIVSSQEYDLSIPLMIGYLRNDLTSVLVPIYYEYIRQEYLRKYPKNSA
;
A
#
# COMPACT_ATOMS: atom_id res chain seq x y z
N MET A 1 13.39 -14.50 -19.28
CA MET A 1 13.07 -14.38 -17.84
C MET A 1 14.35 -14.57 -17.00
N MET A 2 15.25 -13.58 -17.02
CA MET A 2 16.50 -13.59 -16.25
C MET A 2 16.54 -12.38 -15.30
N GLU A 3 16.80 -12.67 -14.03
CA GLU A 3 17.62 -11.91 -13.07
C GLU A 3 17.11 -10.59 -12.45
N TYR A 4 15.89 -10.59 -11.90
CA TYR A 4 15.48 -9.60 -10.90
C TYR A 4 16.28 -9.66 -9.58
N ARG A 5 16.86 -10.83 -9.23
CA ARG A 5 17.65 -11.01 -7.99
C ARG A 5 19.05 -10.40 -8.04
N GLN A 6 19.64 -10.20 -9.22
CA GLN A 6 21.00 -9.65 -9.32
C GLN A 6 21.04 -8.12 -9.27
N LEU A 7 19.94 -7.44 -9.63
CA LEU A 7 19.87 -5.98 -9.70
C LEU A 7 20.03 -5.30 -8.34
N PHE A 8 19.68 -5.97 -7.23
CA PHE A 8 19.80 -5.42 -5.88
C PHE A 8 21.21 -5.51 -5.29
N THR A 9 22.15 -6.22 -5.95
CA THR A 9 23.48 -6.51 -5.40
C THR A 9 24.58 -5.58 -5.96
N GLN A 10 24.29 -4.73 -6.94
CA GLN A 10 25.29 -3.84 -7.54
C GLN A 10 24.79 -2.40 -7.68
N LEU A 11 24.88 -1.60 -6.61
CA LEU A 11 24.80 -0.14 -6.75
C LEU A 11 25.85 0.56 -5.88
N LYS A 12 26.78 1.22 -6.58
CA LYS A 12 27.83 2.08 -6.03
C LYS A 12 27.24 3.40 -5.53
N MET A 13 27.87 3.92 -4.47
CA MET A 13 27.52 5.19 -3.84
C MET A 13 27.71 6.38 -4.79
N THR A 14 26.63 7.11 -5.04
CA THR A 14 26.65 8.53 -5.43
C THR A 14 25.46 9.24 -4.79
N GLN A 15 25.66 10.53 -4.52
CA GLN A 15 24.80 11.41 -3.73
C GLN A 15 23.30 11.28 -4.07
N VAL A 16 22.47 11.19 -3.03
CA VAL A 16 21.01 11.23 -3.13
C VAL A 16 20.59 12.54 -3.80
N PRO A 17 19.92 12.50 -4.96
CA PRO A 17 19.43 13.71 -5.61
C PRO A 17 18.48 14.47 -4.68
N GLU A 18 18.66 15.79 -4.60
CA GLU A 18 17.93 16.69 -3.70
C GLU A 18 16.40 16.59 -3.86
N ARG A 19 15.94 16.28 -5.08
CA ARG A 19 14.54 16.04 -5.44
C ARG A 19 13.90 14.89 -4.63
N VAL A 20 14.61 13.79 -4.39
CA VAL A 20 14.11 12.66 -3.57
C VAL A 20 13.97 13.06 -2.12
N LYS A 21 14.91 13.85 -1.59
CA LYS A 21 14.82 14.37 -0.22
C LYS A 21 13.62 15.29 -0.08
N LEU A 22 13.39 16.17 -1.06
CA LEU A 22 12.24 17.07 -1.09
C LEU A 22 10.92 16.30 -1.15
N GLN A 23 10.76 15.30 -2.02
CA GLN A 23 9.53 14.49 -2.12
C GLN A 23 9.30 13.61 -0.88
N LEU A 24 10.34 12.98 -0.33
CA LEU A 24 10.24 12.19 0.91
C LEU A 24 9.93 13.06 2.14
N SER A 25 10.43 14.29 2.17
CA SER A 25 10.11 15.27 3.21
C SER A 25 8.75 15.94 3.02
N ALA A 26 8.26 16.05 1.78
CA ALA A 26 6.99 16.71 1.47
C ALA A 26 5.82 15.99 2.13
N LEU A 27 5.85 14.65 2.09
CA LEU A 27 4.85 13.78 2.71
C LEU A 27 5.14 13.42 4.17
N ARG A 28 6.25 13.88 4.75
CA ARG A 28 6.55 13.58 6.15
C ARG A 28 5.68 14.42 7.06
N HIS A 29 4.80 13.76 7.78
CA HIS A 29 4.00 14.39 8.83
C HIS A 29 4.64 14.11 10.19
N ASP A 30 4.53 15.04 11.13
CA ASP A 30 4.81 14.81 12.54
C ASP A 30 3.48 14.46 13.22
N PRO A 31 3.02 13.19 13.17
CA PRO A 31 1.75 12.86 13.76
C PRO A 31 1.79 13.00 15.28
N ILE A 32 0.69 13.51 15.83
CA ILE A 32 0.49 13.55 17.28
C ILE A 32 0.19 12.13 17.76
N PHE A 33 1.01 11.65 18.69
CA PHE A 33 0.82 10.35 19.34
C PHE A 33 0.38 10.53 20.79
N ALA A 34 -0.69 9.86 21.18
CA ALA A 34 -1.01 9.55 22.56
C ALA A 34 -0.02 8.53 23.17
N ASN A 35 0.45 7.54 22.40
CA ASN A 35 1.39 6.53 22.89
C ASN A 35 2.85 6.81 22.49
N THR A 36 3.66 7.23 23.47
CA THR A 36 5.09 7.54 23.26
C THR A 36 5.93 6.34 22.83
N GLN A 37 5.58 5.11 23.23
CA GLN A 37 6.33 3.92 22.81
C GLN A 37 6.14 3.65 21.31
N ARG A 38 4.92 3.82 20.80
CA ARG A 38 4.62 3.70 19.36
C ARG A 38 5.32 4.78 18.56
N LYS A 39 5.34 6.02 19.07
CA LYS A 39 6.14 7.10 18.48
C LYS A 39 7.62 6.72 18.37
N LYS A 40 8.25 6.30 19.48
CA LYS A 40 9.67 5.86 19.48
C LYS A 40 9.92 4.73 18.49
N LYS A 41 8.99 3.78 18.36
CA LYS A 41 9.10 2.68 17.39
C LYS A 41 9.04 3.19 15.95
N LEU A 42 8.12 4.11 15.64
CA LEU A 42 8.07 4.76 14.33
C LEU A 42 9.36 5.54 14.06
N ASP A 43 9.83 6.35 15.02
CA ASP A 43 11.05 7.15 14.86
C ASP A 43 12.27 6.27 14.55
N LEU A 44 12.43 5.14 15.25
CA LEU A 44 13.50 4.17 14.98
C LEU A 44 13.38 3.55 13.58
N ARG A 45 12.16 3.26 13.13
CA ARG A 45 11.89 2.73 11.79
C ARG A 45 12.21 3.76 10.72
N VAL A 46 11.73 4.99 10.89
CA VAL A 46 12.02 6.13 10.01
C VAL A 46 13.52 6.36 9.91
N TYR A 47 14.24 6.38 11.04
CA TYR A 47 15.69 6.53 11.04
C TYR A 47 16.40 5.47 10.19
N LYS A 48 16.03 4.19 10.35
CA LYS A 48 16.59 3.08 9.56
C LYS A 48 16.27 3.20 8.07
N ASN A 49 15.03 3.52 7.74
CA ASN A 49 14.57 3.60 6.35
C ASN A 49 15.12 4.83 5.64
N VAL A 50 15.30 5.97 6.32
CA VAL A 50 15.98 7.15 5.78
C VAL A 50 17.41 6.81 5.36
N ASP A 51 18.15 6.07 6.20
CA ASP A 51 19.51 5.64 5.86
C ASP A 51 19.52 4.68 4.66
N TYR A 52 18.59 3.72 4.63
CA TYR A 52 18.41 2.81 3.49
C TYR A 52 18.08 3.55 2.19
N PHE A 53 17.07 4.43 2.20
CA PHE A 53 16.67 5.21 1.01
C PHE A 53 17.74 6.21 0.58
N LYS A 54 18.58 6.70 1.50
CA LYS A 54 19.75 7.51 1.13
C LYS A 54 20.86 6.69 0.48
N LYS A 55 21.03 5.44 0.88
CA LYS A 55 22.03 4.54 0.28
C LYS A 55 21.57 4.00 -1.07
N THR A 56 20.26 3.80 -1.24
CA THR A 56 19.66 3.37 -2.50
C THR A 56 19.44 4.56 -3.42
N ASN A 57 20.10 4.62 -4.59
CA ASN A 57 19.89 5.68 -5.57
C ASN A 57 18.55 5.54 -6.32
N ILE A 58 17.43 5.69 -5.60
CA ILE A 58 16.07 5.47 -6.11
C ILE A 58 15.81 6.30 -7.38
N SER A 59 16.12 7.60 -7.37
CA SER A 59 15.96 8.44 -8.56
C SER A 59 16.81 7.98 -9.74
N GLY A 60 18.07 7.60 -9.50
CA GLY A 60 18.93 7.10 -10.56
C GLY A 60 18.40 5.80 -11.18
N ILE A 61 17.88 4.89 -10.34
CA ILE A 61 17.25 3.65 -10.80
C ILE A 61 16.01 3.96 -11.64
N LEU A 62 15.11 4.81 -11.15
CA LEU A 62 13.88 5.19 -11.86
C LEU A 62 14.16 5.93 -13.17
N GLN A 63 15.19 6.79 -13.18
CA GLN A 63 15.60 7.51 -14.38
C GLN A 63 16.22 6.56 -15.41
N GLY A 64 17.18 5.71 -15.01
CA GLY A 64 17.76 4.71 -15.89
C GLY A 64 16.71 3.75 -16.45
N TYR A 65 15.70 3.42 -15.64
CA TYR A 65 14.55 2.64 -16.07
C TYR A 65 13.73 3.35 -17.16
N LYS A 66 13.34 4.60 -16.92
CA LYS A 66 12.64 5.45 -17.90
C LYS A 66 13.41 5.56 -19.21
N ASP A 67 14.73 5.71 -19.14
CA ASP A 67 15.60 5.87 -20.31
C ASP A 67 15.79 4.55 -21.08
N SER A 68 15.59 3.40 -20.43
CA SER A 68 15.65 2.08 -21.06
C SER A 68 14.39 1.68 -21.84
N ILE A 69 13.30 2.44 -21.71
CA ILE A 69 12.02 2.14 -22.36
C ILE A 69 12.15 2.37 -23.87
N THR A 70 11.89 1.33 -24.66
CA THR A 70 11.99 1.39 -26.12
C THR A 70 10.86 2.20 -26.75
N SER A 71 11.07 2.69 -27.98
CA SER A 71 10.04 3.43 -28.72
C SER A 71 8.75 2.62 -28.94
N ASP A 72 8.87 1.30 -29.19
CA ASP A 72 7.72 0.39 -29.32
C ASP A 72 6.93 0.29 -28.01
N THR A 73 7.63 0.16 -26.89
CA THR A 73 7.02 0.14 -25.56
C THR A 73 6.30 1.46 -25.26
N TRP A 74 6.91 2.60 -25.60
CA TRP A 74 6.26 3.90 -25.46
C TRP A 74 5.00 4.03 -26.32
N GLN A 75 4.99 3.46 -27.53
CA GLN A 75 3.81 3.44 -28.38
C GLN A 75 2.68 2.64 -27.74
N LYS A 76 2.96 1.46 -27.18
CA LYS A 76 1.97 0.65 -26.44
C LYS A 76 1.40 1.38 -25.22
N ILE A 77 2.24 2.09 -24.46
CA ILE A 77 1.76 2.91 -23.34
C ILE A 77 0.85 4.04 -23.84
N ARG A 78 1.20 4.66 -24.98
CA ARG A 78 0.40 5.73 -25.60
C ARG A 78 -0.97 5.26 -26.06
N GLU A 79 -1.14 3.98 -26.41
CA GLU A 79 -2.45 3.42 -26.77
C GLU A 79 -3.42 3.35 -25.57
N GLN A 80 -2.92 3.51 -24.33
CA GLN A 80 -3.72 3.50 -23.11
C GLN A 80 -4.21 4.90 -22.68
N LYS A 81 -3.92 5.94 -23.47
CA LYS A 81 -4.05 7.38 -23.16
C LYS A 81 -5.46 7.90 -22.78
N GLU A 82 -6.50 7.09 -22.90
CA GLU A 82 -7.89 7.51 -22.61
C GLU A 82 -8.52 6.76 -21.43
N ILE A 83 -7.89 5.66 -20.98
CA ILE A 83 -8.47 4.80 -19.93
C ILE A 83 -8.01 5.24 -18.54
N TRP A 84 -6.77 5.74 -18.47
CA TRP A 84 -6.07 6.03 -17.22
C TRP A 84 -5.56 7.46 -17.25
N VAL A 85 -6.39 8.36 -16.72
CA VAL A 85 -6.17 9.81 -16.68
C VAL A 85 -6.25 10.28 -15.23
N ASP A 86 -5.31 11.13 -14.83
CA ASP A 86 -5.37 11.82 -13.55
C ASP A 86 -6.47 12.87 -13.56
N THR A 87 -7.36 12.79 -12.57
CA THR A 87 -8.50 13.69 -12.38
C THR A 87 -8.10 15.17 -12.25
N TYR A 88 -6.93 15.47 -11.67
CA TYR A 88 -6.52 16.83 -11.34
C TYR A 88 -5.65 17.47 -12.43
N SER A 89 -4.64 16.74 -12.91
CA SER A 89 -3.74 17.25 -13.95
C SER A 89 -4.30 17.07 -15.35
N ASN A 90 -5.31 16.20 -15.53
CA ASN A 90 -5.81 15.72 -16.82
C ASN A 90 -4.72 15.08 -17.69
N GLU A 91 -3.61 14.66 -17.08
CA GLU A 91 -2.55 13.94 -17.75
C GLU A 91 -2.89 12.44 -17.78
N ASP A 92 -2.71 11.84 -18.95
CA ASP A 92 -2.83 10.41 -19.11
C ASP A 92 -1.58 9.67 -18.61
N ILE A 93 -1.67 8.33 -18.53
CA ILE A 93 -0.56 7.48 -18.10
C ILE A 93 0.72 7.69 -18.92
N TYR A 94 0.61 7.97 -20.22
CA TYR A 94 1.77 8.19 -21.08
C TYR A 94 2.49 9.48 -20.71
N GLU A 95 1.76 10.58 -20.57
CA GLU A 95 2.33 11.87 -20.16
C GLU A 95 2.92 11.82 -18.75
N ILE A 96 2.22 11.20 -17.80
CA ILE A 96 2.69 11.01 -16.43
C ILE A 96 4.02 10.26 -16.42
N MET A 97 4.07 9.13 -17.12
CA MET A 97 5.27 8.29 -17.15
C MET A 97 6.42 8.95 -17.91
N ARG A 98 6.11 9.71 -18.96
CA ARG A 98 7.11 10.39 -19.80
C ARG A 98 7.68 11.63 -19.12
N LYS A 99 6.89 12.40 -18.39
CA LYS A 99 7.36 13.62 -17.71
C LYS A 99 8.21 13.27 -16.50
N SER A 100 7.74 12.37 -15.66
CA SER A 100 8.41 12.04 -14.40
C SER A 100 8.76 10.56 -14.27
N PRO A 101 9.99 10.20 -13.87
CA PRO A 101 10.39 8.80 -13.65
C PRO A 101 9.77 8.17 -12.38
N ASP A 102 9.37 9.00 -11.43
CA ASP A 102 8.90 8.68 -10.08
C ASP A 102 7.39 8.89 -9.88
N ASN A 103 6.67 9.35 -10.91
CA ASN A 103 5.22 9.52 -10.84
C ASN A 103 4.50 8.25 -11.31
N ILE A 104 3.40 7.92 -10.64
CA ILE A 104 2.58 6.73 -10.84
C ILE A 104 1.09 7.10 -10.71
N LEU A 105 0.22 6.45 -11.47
CA LEU A 105 -1.22 6.53 -11.27
C LEU A 105 -1.68 5.65 -10.10
N CYS A 106 -2.59 6.21 -9.31
CA CYS A 106 -3.15 5.58 -8.12
C CYS A 106 -4.66 5.78 -8.06
N LEU A 107 -5.28 4.91 -7.28
CA LEU A 107 -6.64 5.07 -6.78
C LEU A 107 -6.61 5.91 -5.49
N GLY A 108 -7.48 6.93 -5.41
CA GLY A 108 -7.75 7.64 -4.17
C GLY A 108 -8.61 6.81 -3.21
N ILE A 109 -8.27 6.82 -1.93
CA ILE A 109 -9.06 6.17 -0.87
C ILE A 109 -9.14 7.07 0.37
N PHE A 110 -10.19 6.85 1.16
CA PHE A 110 -10.35 7.48 2.46
C PHE A 110 -10.18 6.45 3.56
N VAL A 111 -9.20 6.68 4.42
CA VAL A 111 -8.85 5.77 5.51
C VAL A 111 -8.71 6.50 6.83
N GLN A 112 -9.04 5.80 7.90
CA GLN A 112 -8.69 6.17 9.26
C GLN A 112 -7.46 5.37 9.69
N ARG A 113 -6.53 6.04 10.38
CA ARG A 113 -5.31 5.44 10.91
C ARG A 113 -5.34 5.56 12.42
N ASP A 114 -5.25 4.42 13.10
CA ASP A 114 -5.01 4.35 14.53
C ASP A 114 -3.54 4.08 14.78
N GLU A 115 -3.00 4.55 15.90
CA GLU A 115 -1.59 4.32 16.21
C GLU A 115 -1.20 2.83 16.29
N GLU A 116 -2.18 1.94 16.50
CA GLU A 116 -1.97 0.49 16.46
C GLU A 116 -1.33 0.06 15.14
N VAL A 117 -1.50 0.82 14.06
CA VAL A 117 -0.93 0.58 12.74
C VAL A 117 0.60 0.45 12.76
N ILE A 118 1.27 1.06 13.75
CA ILE A 118 2.73 0.94 13.93
C ILE A 118 3.12 -0.48 14.37
N ASN A 119 2.26 -1.13 15.14
CA ASN A 119 2.47 -2.48 15.67
C ASN A 119 1.79 -3.57 14.85
N ASN A 120 0.59 -3.28 14.33
CA ASN A 120 -0.22 -4.19 13.55
C ASN A 120 -0.91 -3.39 12.43
N PRO A 121 -0.27 -3.25 11.26
CA PRO A 121 -0.81 -2.47 10.15
C PRO A 121 -2.19 -2.94 9.69
N ALA A 122 -2.47 -4.25 9.77
CA ALA A 122 -3.75 -4.83 9.38
C ALA A 122 -4.89 -4.40 10.32
N LYS A 123 -4.63 -4.25 11.62
CA LYS A 123 -5.66 -3.79 12.57
C LYS A 123 -5.81 -2.28 12.63
N GLY A 124 -4.70 -1.54 12.55
CA GLY A 124 -4.69 -0.10 12.77
C GLY A 124 -5.07 0.76 11.55
N LEU A 125 -5.25 0.19 10.37
CA LEU A 125 -5.78 0.90 9.20
C LEU A 125 -7.21 0.46 8.96
N LYS A 126 -8.13 1.43 8.84
CA LYS A 126 -9.54 1.20 8.56
C LYS A 126 -9.96 1.93 7.29
N LEU A 127 -10.49 1.18 6.31
CA LEU A 127 -11.09 1.75 5.12
C LEU A 127 -12.45 2.38 5.45
N LEU A 128 -12.61 3.66 5.14
CA LEU A 128 -13.86 4.39 5.34
C LEU A 128 -14.67 4.53 4.06
N LYS A 129 -13.99 4.87 2.95
CA LYS A 129 -14.64 5.01 1.65
C LYS A 129 -13.65 4.69 0.54
N VAL A 130 -14.17 4.03 -0.48
CA VAL A 130 -13.46 3.79 -1.72
C VAL A 130 -13.96 4.77 -2.77
N THR A 131 -13.03 5.49 -3.41
CA THR A 131 -13.38 6.45 -4.47
C THR A 131 -13.32 5.81 -5.86
N ASN A 132 -13.80 6.54 -6.87
CA ASN A 132 -13.52 6.27 -8.28
C ASN A 132 -12.46 7.22 -8.85
N THR A 133 -11.88 8.09 -8.01
CA THR A 133 -10.88 9.07 -8.41
C THR A 133 -9.55 8.38 -8.71
N ILE A 134 -9.10 8.54 -9.95
CA ILE A 134 -7.74 8.23 -10.37
C ILE A 134 -6.90 9.50 -10.24
N ILE A 135 -5.77 9.40 -9.56
CA ILE A 135 -4.90 10.53 -9.24
C ILE A 135 -3.44 10.09 -9.40
N SER A 136 -2.60 10.94 -9.97
CA SER A 136 -1.16 10.69 -9.97
C SER A 136 -0.57 10.96 -8.59
N TYR A 137 0.53 10.28 -8.28
CA TYR A 137 1.19 10.44 -6.99
C TYR A 137 1.64 11.88 -6.75
N ASP A 138 2.13 12.57 -7.80
CA ASP A 138 2.49 14.00 -7.69
C ASP A 138 1.26 14.89 -7.40
N SER A 139 0.15 14.70 -8.11
CA SER A 139 -1.10 15.43 -7.84
C SER A 139 -1.60 15.20 -6.42
N PHE A 140 -1.50 13.96 -5.94
CA PHE A 140 -1.83 13.63 -4.56
C PHE A 140 -0.94 14.36 -3.55
N ILE A 141 0.39 14.33 -3.74
CA ILE A 141 1.34 15.04 -2.86
C ILE A 141 1.04 16.53 -2.84
N ASN A 142 0.85 17.13 -4.01
CA ASN A 142 0.55 18.56 -4.14
C ASN A 142 -0.76 18.92 -3.43
N GLY A 143 -1.81 18.13 -3.63
CA GLY A 143 -3.09 18.31 -2.96
C GLY A 143 -2.97 18.21 -1.44
N MET A 144 -2.27 17.19 -0.92
CA MET A 144 -2.05 17.02 0.51
C MET A 144 -1.22 18.17 1.12
N ASN A 145 -0.21 18.68 0.40
CA ASN A 145 0.57 19.83 0.84
C ASN A 145 -0.27 21.11 0.90
N LEU A 146 -1.17 21.32 -0.06
CA LEU A 146 -2.08 22.46 -0.05
C LEU A 146 -3.09 22.36 1.10
N ALA A 147 -3.67 21.18 1.34
CA ALA A 147 -4.55 20.92 2.48
C ALA A 147 -3.84 21.23 3.81
N ARG A 148 -2.57 20.82 3.94
CA ARG A 148 -1.72 21.10 5.11
C ARG A 148 -1.38 22.59 5.28
N ASN A 149 -1.14 23.32 4.20
CA ASN A 149 -0.74 24.73 4.32
C ASN A 149 -1.92 25.66 4.62
N ASN A 150 -3.11 25.32 4.11
CA ASN A 150 -4.31 26.10 4.30
C ASN A 150 -4.90 25.97 5.70
N GLN A 151 -4.50 24.95 6.46
CA GLN A 151 -5.03 24.66 7.78
C GLN A 151 -3.84 24.29 8.67
N GLN A 152 -3.61 25.00 9.78
CA GLN A 152 -2.54 24.69 10.76
C GLN A 152 -2.77 23.35 11.48
N VAL A 153 -3.00 22.29 10.73
CA VAL A 153 -3.54 21.01 11.18
C VAL A 153 -2.46 19.97 10.92
N GLN A 154 -1.90 19.44 12.00
CA GLN A 154 -1.02 18.28 11.96
C GLN A 154 -1.86 17.02 11.66
N GLY A 155 -1.31 16.07 10.91
CA GLY A 155 -1.92 14.74 10.78
C GLY A 155 -2.07 14.11 12.17
N GLN A 156 -3.24 13.57 12.49
CA GLN A 156 -3.50 12.94 13.79
C GLN A 156 -3.87 11.48 13.60
N PHE A 157 -3.39 10.62 14.48
CA PHE A 157 -3.95 9.27 14.62
C PHE A 157 -5.29 9.37 15.36
N THR A 158 -6.22 8.44 15.08
CA THR A 158 -7.52 8.23 15.74
C THR A 158 -8.63 9.28 15.53
N THR A 159 -8.31 10.54 15.18
CA THR A 159 -9.31 11.55 14.81
C THR A 159 -9.52 11.59 13.29
N LEU A 160 -10.77 11.37 12.87
CA LEU A 160 -11.22 11.69 11.52
C LEU A 160 -11.05 13.19 11.30
N ASN A 161 -10.01 13.55 10.56
CA ASN A 161 -9.71 14.93 10.27
C ASN A 161 -10.20 15.18 8.84
N ASP A 162 -11.47 15.56 8.69
CA ASP A 162 -12.09 15.87 7.37
C ASP A 162 -11.31 16.95 6.61
N HIS A 163 -10.66 17.81 7.39
CA HIS A 163 -9.71 18.85 7.03
C HIS A 163 -8.41 18.33 6.39
N TYR A 164 -8.05 17.07 6.65
CA TYR A 164 -6.84 16.44 6.14
C TYR A 164 -7.12 15.47 4.99
N SER A 165 -7.89 15.96 4.02
CA SER A 165 -8.26 15.23 2.82
C SER A 165 -8.34 16.16 1.60
N ILE A 166 -8.21 15.59 0.41
CA ILE A 166 -8.46 16.26 -0.86
C ILE A 166 -9.80 15.79 -1.42
N ALA A 167 -10.52 16.68 -2.11
CA ALA A 167 -11.81 16.38 -2.73
C ALA A 167 -11.61 15.65 -4.06
N GLY A 168 -12.14 14.45 -4.21
CA GLY A 168 -12.08 13.64 -5.43
C GLY A 168 -12.89 14.20 -6.60
N ALA A 169 -12.98 13.42 -7.68
CA ALA A 169 -13.70 13.74 -8.91
C ALA A 169 -15.18 14.04 -8.67
N LEU A 170 -15.78 13.36 -7.68
CA LEU A 170 -17.16 13.60 -7.25
C LEU A 170 -17.14 14.45 -5.97
N ALA A 171 -18.08 15.40 -5.84
CA ALA A 171 -18.11 16.40 -4.77
C ALA A 171 -18.06 15.80 -3.34
N ASP A 172 -18.53 14.56 -3.15
CA ASP A 172 -18.56 13.87 -1.86
C ASP A 172 -17.42 12.85 -1.68
N GLU A 173 -16.43 12.81 -2.57
CA GLU A 173 -15.26 11.95 -2.42
C GLU A 173 -14.18 12.66 -1.61
N GLN A 174 -13.83 12.11 -0.45
CA GLN A 174 -12.66 12.53 0.32
C GLN A 174 -11.53 11.53 0.06
N ILE A 175 -10.30 12.02 -0.05
CA ILE A 175 -9.10 11.21 -0.30
C ILE A 175 -8.01 11.67 0.67
N ASN A 176 -7.44 10.74 1.43
CA ASN A 176 -6.29 11.02 2.30
C ASN A 176 -5.21 9.93 2.22
N ALA A 177 -5.37 8.98 1.30
CA ALA A 177 -4.37 8.00 0.94
C ALA A 177 -4.59 7.55 -0.50
N VAL A 178 -3.58 6.88 -1.05
CA VAL A 178 -3.60 6.37 -2.41
C VAL A 178 -3.05 4.96 -2.46
N ILE A 179 -3.58 4.14 -3.38
CA ILE A 179 -3.05 2.82 -3.71
C ILE A 179 -2.70 2.80 -5.19
N PRO A 180 -1.46 2.42 -5.58
CA PRO A 180 -1.09 2.31 -6.98
C PRO A 180 -1.96 1.29 -7.73
N LEU A 181 -2.16 1.53 -9.02
CA LEU A 181 -2.82 0.59 -9.93
C LEU A 181 -1.78 -0.03 -10.85
N TYR A 182 -1.84 -1.33 -11.11
CA TYR A 182 -1.01 -1.92 -12.16
C TYR A 182 -1.60 -1.48 -13.50
N ILE A 183 -0.96 -0.61 -14.29
CA ILE A 183 -1.52 -0.23 -15.61
C ILE A 183 -0.82 -0.99 -16.75
N ASN A 184 0.49 -1.15 -16.65
CA ASN A 184 1.33 -1.93 -17.54
C ASN A 184 2.63 -2.32 -16.81
N ASP A 185 3.42 -3.20 -17.40
CA ASP A 185 4.69 -3.67 -16.80
C ASP A 185 5.65 -2.54 -16.46
N GLU A 186 5.71 -1.51 -17.32
CA GLU A 186 6.62 -0.38 -17.14
C GLU A 186 6.21 0.50 -15.96
N HIS A 187 4.90 0.66 -15.77
CA HIS A 187 4.33 1.35 -14.63
C HIS A 187 4.52 0.55 -13.33
N MET A 188 4.31 -0.77 -13.37
CA MET A 188 4.48 -1.64 -12.22
C MET A 188 5.92 -1.67 -11.71
N LYS A 189 6.91 -1.65 -12.61
CA LYS A 189 8.33 -1.59 -12.22
C LYS A 189 8.65 -0.34 -11.39
N ARG A 190 8.01 0.79 -11.67
CA ARG A 190 8.12 2.01 -10.84
C ARG A 190 7.42 1.85 -9.50
N ILE A 191 6.20 1.31 -9.49
CA ILE A 191 5.43 1.04 -8.26
C ILE A 191 6.25 0.20 -7.28
N ARG A 192 6.94 -0.83 -7.79
CA ARG A 192 7.79 -1.69 -6.97
C ARG A 192 8.98 -0.94 -6.37
N ILE A 193 9.67 -0.11 -7.15
CA ILE A 193 10.80 0.68 -6.62
C ILE A 193 10.32 1.65 -5.54
N LEU A 194 9.11 2.20 -5.70
CA LEU A 194 8.48 3.14 -4.77
C LEU A 194 7.72 2.46 -3.62
N GLU A 195 7.75 1.13 -3.51
CA GLU A 195 6.86 0.37 -2.64
C GLU A 195 6.92 0.79 -1.18
N GLY A 196 8.13 0.90 -0.64
CA GLY A 196 8.32 1.37 0.74
C GLY A 196 7.78 2.78 0.96
N ILE A 197 7.90 3.66 -0.04
CA ILE A 197 7.52 5.07 0.08
C ILE A 197 5.99 5.21 0.19
N TRP A 198 5.25 4.58 -0.72
CA TRP A 198 3.79 4.73 -0.73
C TRP A 198 3.13 3.89 0.37
N LEU A 199 3.64 2.69 0.70
CA LEU A 199 3.14 1.92 1.84
C LEU A 199 3.43 2.61 3.18
N GLY A 200 4.64 3.16 3.35
CA GLY A 200 4.99 3.91 4.56
C GLY A 200 4.00 5.04 4.80
N TYR A 201 3.72 5.83 3.77
CA TYR A 201 2.76 6.93 3.86
C TYR A 201 1.32 6.44 4.10
N LEU A 202 0.87 5.43 3.34
CA LEU A 202 -0.48 4.86 3.45
C LEU A 202 -0.80 4.48 4.90
N TYR A 203 0.14 3.85 5.60
CA TYR A 203 -0.10 3.36 6.96
C TYR A 203 0.29 4.34 8.06
N THR A 204 1.34 5.14 7.88
CA THR A 204 1.97 5.88 9.00
C THR A 204 1.98 7.39 8.85
N LEU A 205 1.52 7.92 7.72
CA LEU A 205 1.66 9.35 7.37
C LEU A 205 3.13 9.80 7.24
N ASP A 206 4.08 8.87 7.15
CA ASP A 206 5.49 9.13 6.86
C ASP A 206 5.96 8.14 5.80
N SER A 207 6.42 8.64 4.65
CA SER A 207 6.97 7.81 3.57
C SER A 207 8.16 6.94 4.00
N CYS A 208 8.85 7.30 5.09
CA CYS A 208 9.91 6.51 5.70
C CYS A 208 9.40 5.55 6.79
N GLY A 209 8.11 5.53 7.12
CA GLY A 209 7.51 4.67 8.14
C GLY A 209 7.22 3.23 7.68
N TYR A 210 7.83 2.79 6.58
CA TYR A 210 7.59 1.48 5.98
C TYR A 210 8.03 0.29 6.84
N ASP A 211 7.19 -0.74 6.86
CA ASP A 211 7.44 -2.04 7.48
C ASP A 211 6.91 -3.15 6.59
N LYS A 212 7.64 -4.27 6.53
CA LYS A 212 7.23 -5.43 5.74
C LYS A 212 5.83 -5.96 6.04
N GLN A 213 5.33 -5.78 7.27
CA GLN A 213 3.98 -6.21 7.64
C GLN A 213 2.88 -5.39 6.93
N GLN A 214 3.20 -4.22 6.39
CA GLN A 214 2.27 -3.37 5.64
C GLN A 214 1.90 -3.99 4.28
N GLU A 215 2.81 -4.77 3.68
CA GLU A 215 2.53 -5.52 2.45
C GLU A 215 1.44 -6.56 2.67
N VAL A 216 1.52 -7.28 3.79
CA VAL A 216 0.49 -8.23 4.21
C VAL A 216 -0.81 -7.51 4.50
N ALA A 217 -0.76 -6.39 5.22
CA ALA A 217 -1.94 -5.60 5.56
C ALA A 217 -2.67 -5.05 4.32
N LEU A 218 -1.95 -4.83 3.21
CA LEU A 218 -2.56 -4.44 1.94
C LEU A 218 -3.58 -5.49 1.46
N LEU A 219 -3.37 -6.78 1.75
CA LEU A 219 -4.31 -7.83 1.38
C LEU A 219 -5.65 -7.69 2.12
N LYS A 220 -5.60 -7.32 3.41
CA LYS A 220 -6.81 -6.99 4.18
C LYS A 220 -7.49 -5.74 3.61
N LEU A 221 -6.72 -4.70 3.31
CA LEU A 221 -7.28 -3.49 2.70
C LEU A 221 -7.93 -3.78 1.35
N PHE A 222 -7.33 -4.66 0.55
CA PHE A 222 -7.90 -5.10 -0.72
C PHE A 222 -9.21 -5.88 -0.54
N TYR A 223 -9.30 -6.74 0.47
CA TYR A 223 -10.56 -7.38 0.87
C TYR A 223 -11.64 -6.35 1.23
N GLU A 224 -11.31 -5.37 2.09
CA GLU A 224 -12.25 -4.30 2.48
C GLU A 224 -12.71 -3.49 1.25
N ILE A 225 -11.80 -3.22 0.30
CA ILE A 225 -12.14 -2.55 -0.96
C ILE A 225 -13.16 -3.37 -1.75
N ILE A 226 -12.94 -4.68 -1.92
CA ILE A 226 -13.88 -5.56 -2.64
C ILE A 226 -15.27 -5.53 -1.96
N GLN A 227 -15.32 -5.53 -0.63
CA GLN A 227 -16.58 -5.52 0.11
C GLN A 227 -17.38 -4.22 -0.01
N GLN A 228 -16.71 -3.06 -0.12
CA GLN A 228 -17.37 -1.75 -0.16
C GLN A 228 -17.73 -1.28 -1.58
N ARG A 229 -17.40 -2.05 -2.63
CA ARG A 229 -17.57 -1.62 -4.03
C ARG A 229 -18.98 -1.87 -4.57
N THR A 230 -19.37 -1.03 -5.52
CA THR A 230 -20.55 -1.17 -6.36
C THR A 230 -20.19 -1.94 -7.64
N ASN A 231 -21.15 -2.67 -8.23
CA ASN A 231 -20.92 -3.52 -9.40
C ASN A 231 -20.79 -2.77 -10.74
N THR A 232 -20.24 -1.55 -10.72
CA THR A 232 -20.03 -0.73 -11.93
C THR A 232 -18.83 -1.23 -12.73
N GLN A 233 -18.84 -0.96 -14.04
CA GLN A 233 -17.76 -1.38 -14.94
C GLN A 233 -16.40 -0.78 -14.56
N ARG A 234 -16.36 0.53 -14.28
CA ARG A 234 -15.13 1.23 -13.86
C ARG A 234 -14.54 0.64 -12.58
N GLN A 235 -15.39 0.27 -11.63
CA GLN A 235 -14.93 -0.33 -10.39
C GLN A 235 -14.38 -1.73 -10.57
N LYS A 236 -14.95 -2.53 -11.47
CA LYS A 236 -14.40 -3.83 -11.84
C LYS A 236 -13.01 -3.69 -12.46
N GLU A 237 -12.81 -2.72 -13.36
CA GLU A 237 -11.51 -2.42 -13.96
C GLU A 237 -10.47 -2.03 -12.89
N ILE A 238 -10.83 -1.13 -11.97
CA ILE A 238 -9.96 -0.73 -10.87
C ILE A 238 -9.60 -1.91 -9.98
N ILE A 239 -10.56 -2.79 -9.67
CA ILE A 239 -10.30 -3.99 -8.86
C ILE A 239 -9.33 -4.92 -9.57
N ILE A 240 -9.49 -5.14 -10.89
CA ILE A 240 -8.57 -5.98 -11.68
C ILE A 240 -7.15 -5.42 -11.61
N GLU A 241 -6.97 -4.10 -11.73
CA GLU A 241 -5.64 -3.50 -11.66
C GLU A 241 -5.04 -3.49 -10.24
N LEU A 242 -5.87 -3.38 -9.20
CA LEU A 242 -5.42 -3.57 -7.81
C LEU A 242 -5.07 -5.03 -7.51
N GLU A 243 -5.83 -5.98 -8.08
CA GLU A 243 -5.59 -7.41 -7.93
C GLU A 243 -4.20 -7.78 -8.43
N LYS A 244 -3.80 -7.24 -9.61
CA LYS A 244 -2.46 -7.43 -10.17
C LYS A 244 -1.36 -6.91 -9.25
N VAL A 245 -1.55 -5.75 -8.61
CA VAL A 245 -0.60 -5.24 -7.59
C VAL A 245 -0.49 -6.19 -6.41
N CYS A 246 -1.61 -6.71 -5.91
CA CYS A 246 -1.63 -7.63 -4.77
C CYS A 246 -1.00 -9.00 -5.12
N ARG A 247 -1.26 -9.53 -6.32
CA ARG A 247 -0.61 -10.75 -6.83
C ARG A 247 0.90 -10.57 -6.88
N PHE A 248 1.37 -9.44 -7.43
CA PHE A 248 2.79 -9.12 -7.46
C PHE A 248 3.40 -9.12 -6.05
N ILE A 249 2.74 -8.52 -5.05
CA ILE A 249 3.25 -8.50 -3.67
C ILE A 249 3.37 -9.92 -3.10
N ILE A 250 2.40 -10.79 -3.35
CA ILE A 250 2.44 -12.19 -2.90
C ILE A 250 3.60 -12.96 -3.54
N ASP A 251 3.83 -12.76 -4.83
CA ASP A 251 4.77 -13.56 -5.61
C ASP A 251 6.20 -13.06 -5.47
N GLU A 252 6.40 -11.74 -5.40
CA GLU A 252 7.72 -11.12 -5.48
C GLU A 252 8.21 -10.52 -4.17
N SER A 253 7.31 -10.11 -3.27
CA SER A 253 7.76 -9.31 -2.14
C SER A 253 8.41 -10.11 -1.01
N GLN A 254 9.56 -9.60 -0.55
CA GLN A 254 10.29 -10.18 0.57
C GLN A 254 9.53 -10.04 1.89
N GLY A 255 8.74 -8.98 2.05
CA GLY A 255 7.94 -8.81 3.25
C GLY A 255 6.90 -9.91 3.39
N PHE A 256 6.20 -10.23 2.30
CA PHE A 256 5.33 -11.40 2.23
C PHE A 256 6.10 -12.72 2.46
N LYS A 257 7.18 -12.97 1.72
CA LYS A 257 7.97 -14.23 1.86
C LYS A 257 8.49 -14.47 3.28
N THR A 258 8.87 -13.40 3.97
CA THR A 258 9.46 -13.46 5.33
C THR A 258 8.47 -13.14 6.46
N ALA A 259 7.17 -12.99 6.16
CA ALA A 259 6.18 -12.67 7.19
C ALA A 259 5.92 -13.87 8.12
N GLU A 260 6.09 -13.62 9.42
CA GLU A 260 5.95 -14.65 10.46
C GLU A 260 4.51 -15.13 10.66
N GLN A 261 3.50 -14.28 10.43
CA GLN A 261 2.09 -14.66 10.63
C GLN A 261 1.35 -14.97 9.33
N PHE A 262 1.62 -14.21 8.27
CA PHE A 262 0.83 -14.22 7.03
C PHE A 262 1.70 -14.20 5.76
N GLY A 263 2.81 -14.94 5.77
CA GLY A 263 3.72 -15.05 4.62
C GLY A 263 3.48 -16.26 3.72
N GLU A 264 4.50 -16.71 2.99
CA GLU A 264 4.38 -17.87 2.08
C GLU A 264 3.85 -19.14 2.79
N LYS A 265 4.18 -19.29 4.07
CA LYS A 265 3.73 -20.39 4.94
C LYS A 265 2.43 -20.10 5.70
N THR A 266 1.63 -19.10 5.30
CA THR A 266 0.38 -18.74 5.99
C THR A 266 -0.51 -19.95 6.19
N TYR A 267 -0.67 -20.76 5.13
CA TYR A 267 -1.53 -21.93 5.16
C TYR A 267 -1.05 -23.00 6.15
N GLU A 268 0.24 -23.36 6.11
CA GLU A 268 0.83 -24.31 7.06
C GLU A 268 0.70 -23.83 8.51
N LYS A 269 0.84 -22.52 8.74
CA LYS A 269 0.71 -21.91 10.07
C LYS A 269 -0.74 -21.90 10.56
N LEU A 270 -1.70 -21.64 9.68
CA LEU A 270 -3.12 -21.73 9.98
C LEU A 270 -3.49 -23.17 10.39
N LEU A 271 -3.09 -24.17 9.58
CA LEU A 271 -3.33 -25.58 9.87
C LEU A 271 -2.70 -26.03 11.20
N LYS A 272 -1.45 -25.64 11.45
CA LYS A 272 -0.74 -25.96 12.71
C LYS A 272 -1.40 -25.31 13.94
N ARG A 273 -2.21 -24.27 13.76
CA ARG A 273 -2.89 -23.56 14.85
C ARG A 273 -4.26 -24.11 15.20
N LEU A 274 -4.96 -24.76 14.27
CA LEU A 274 -6.25 -25.40 14.54
C LEU A 274 -6.29 -26.25 15.83
N PRO A 275 -5.23 -27.02 16.20
CA PRO A 275 -5.21 -27.76 17.47
C PRO A 275 -4.85 -26.93 18.72
N ILE A 276 -4.38 -25.68 18.59
CA ILE A 276 -3.88 -24.86 19.71
C ILE A 276 -4.98 -23.90 20.20
N VAL A 277 -5.32 -23.98 21.49
CA VAL A 277 -6.23 -23.02 22.14
C VAL A 277 -5.49 -21.69 22.36
N SER A 278 -5.55 -20.81 21.36
CA SER A 278 -5.15 -19.41 21.49
C SER A 278 -6.38 -18.50 21.49
N SER A 279 -6.39 -17.50 22.39
CA SER A 279 -7.39 -16.42 22.48
C SER A 279 -7.13 -15.27 21.51
N GLN A 280 -6.05 -15.32 20.73
CA GLN A 280 -5.67 -14.25 19.83
C GLN A 280 -6.55 -14.27 18.57
N GLU A 281 -7.38 -13.24 18.38
CA GLU A 281 -8.16 -13.04 17.16
C GLU A 281 -7.25 -13.00 15.93
N TYR A 282 -7.56 -13.84 14.95
CA TYR A 282 -6.82 -13.99 13.71
C TYR A 282 -7.67 -13.43 12.57
N ASP A 283 -7.12 -12.50 11.81
CA ASP A 283 -7.82 -11.92 10.68
C ASP A 283 -7.90 -12.92 9.52
N LEU A 284 -9.08 -13.51 9.34
CA LEU A 284 -9.35 -14.53 8.33
C LEU A 284 -9.50 -13.96 6.91
N SER A 285 -9.60 -12.64 6.76
CA SER A 285 -9.65 -12.03 5.42
C SER A 285 -8.33 -12.20 4.68
N ILE A 286 -7.19 -12.13 5.38
CA ILE A 286 -5.85 -12.23 4.77
C ILE A 286 -5.61 -13.61 4.12
N PRO A 287 -5.77 -14.76 4.81
CA PRO A 287 -5.61 -16.06 4.17
C PRO A 287 -6.64 -16.27 3.05
N LEU A 288 -7.86 -15.75 3.18
CA LEU A 288 -8.87 -15.82 2.13
C LEU A 288 -8.40 -15.11 0.86
N MET A 289 -7.84 -13.91 1.02
CA MET A 289 -7.27 -13.14 -0.10
C MET A 289 -6.05 -13.82 -0.71
N ILE A 290 -5.20 -14.47 0.09
CA ILE A 290 -4.08 -15.26 -0.44
C ILE A 290 -4.61 -16.40 -1.32
N GLY A 291 -5.64 -17.14 -0.87
CA GLY A 291 -6.27 -18.20 -1.65
C GLY A 291 -6.89 -17.67 -2.95
N TYR A 292 -7.64 -16.56 -2.86
CA TYR A 292 -8.24 -15.89 -4.02
C TYR A 292 -7.17 -15.45 -5.04
N LEU A 293 -6.14 -14.72 -4.60
CA LEU A 293 -5.08 -14.19 -5.45
C LEU A 293 -4.14 -15.26 -6.01
N ARG A 294 -4.13 -16.48 -5.45
CA ARG A 294 -3.39 -17.63 -6.01
C ARG A 294 -4.27 -18.55 -6.86
N ASN A 295 -5.53 -18.22 -7.05
CA ASN A 295 -6.54 -19.08 -7.68
C ASN A 295 -6.64 -20.46 -7.00
N ASP A 296 -6.44 -20.49 -5.68
CA ASP A 296 -6.45 -21.70 -4.85
C ASP A 296 -7.40 -21.53 -3.64
N LEU A 297 -8.55 -20.88 -3.89
CA LEU A 297 -9.51 -20.58 -2.82
C LEU A 297 -10.02 -21.87 -2.16
N THR A 298 -10.20 -22.94 -2.94
CA THR A 298 -10.70 -24.24 -2.46
C THR A 298 -9.83 -24.85 -1.36
N SER A 299 -8.51 -24.73 -1.44
CA SER A 299 -7.61 -25.27 -0.40
C SER A 299 -7.71 -24.48 0.91
N VAL A 300 -8.05 -23.19 0.84
CA VAL A 300 -8.02 -22.28 2.00
C VAL A 300 -9.39 -22.16 2.68
N LEU A 301 -10.49 -22.33 1.96
CA LEU A 301 -11.84 -22.15 2.49
C LEU A 301 -12.16 -23.05 3.68
N VAL A 302 -11.84 -24.35 3.59
CA VAL A 302 -12.17 -25.32 4.64
C VAL A 302 -11.43 -24.98 5.94
N PRO A 303 -10.11 -24.76 5.96
CA PRO A 303 -9.40 -24.34 7.17
C PRO A 303 -9.88 -22.99 7.74
N ILE A 304 -10.17 -22.01 6.89
CA ILE A 304 -10.73 -20.72 7.34
C ILE A 304 -12.07 -20.91 8.03
N TYR A 305 -12.96 -21.72 7.44
CA TYR A 305 -14.28 -21.99 8.00
C TYR A 305 -14.19 -22.64 9.39
N TYR A 306 -13.32 -23.64 9.58
CA TYR A 306 -13.13 -24.26 10.89
C TYR A 306 -12.55 -23.29 11.92
N GLU A 307 -11.59 -22.45 11.51
CA GLU A 307 -11.02 -21.43 12.38
C GLU A 307 -12.05 -20.37 12.78
N TYR A 308 -12.93 -19.97 11.86
CA TYR A 308 -14.06 -19.07 12.14
C TYR A 308 -14.99 -19.67 13.20
N ILE A 309 -15.43 -20.92 13.03
CA ILE A 309 -16.27 -21.62 14.03
C ILE A 309 -15.56 -21.68 15.38
N ARG A 310 -14.25 -21.99 15.40
CA ARG A 310 -13.46 -22.05 16.63
C ARG A 310 -13.45 -20.72 17.36
N GLN A 311 -13.24 -19.61 16.64
CA GLN A 311 -13.24 -18.26 17.22
C GLN A 311 -14.62 -17.89 17.78
N GLU A 312 -15.71 -18.16 17.03
CA GLU A 312 -17.07 -17.92 17.51
C GLU A 312 -17.41 -18.75 18.76
N TYR A 313 -16.97 -20.01 18.80
CA TYR A 313 -17.15 -20.86 19.98
C TYR A 313 -16.41 -20.28 21.20
N LEU A 314 -15.14 -19.89 21.05
CA LEU A 314 -14.36 -19.29 22.14
C LEU A 314 -14.93 -17.94 22.62
N ARG A 315 -15.51 -17.16 21.70
CA ARG A 315 -16.18 -15.89 22.03
C ARG A 315 -17.45 -16.12 22.84
N LYS A 316 -18.23 -17.15 22.50
CA LYS A 316 -19.48 -17.50 23.18
C LYS A 316 -19.24 -18.21 24.52
N TYR A 317 -18.18 -19.01 24.61
CA TYR A 317 -17.81 -19.77 25.80
C TYR A 317 -16.37 -19.42 26.20
N PRO A 318 -16.13 -18.18 26.68
CA PRO A 318 -14.82 -17.82 27.18
C PRO A 318 -14.49 -18.79 28.31
N LYS A 319 -13.33 -19.45 28.23
CA LYS A 319 -12.85 -20.24 29.36
C LYS A 319 -12.76 -19.28 30.54
N ASN A 320 -13.52 -19.54 31.61
CA ASN A 320 -13.28 -18.90 32.90
C ASN A 320 -11.82 -19.19 33.24
N SER A 321 -11.00 -18.13 33.26
CA SER A 321 -9.59 -18.19 33.60
C SER A 321 -9.47 -18.79 35.01
N ALA A 322 -9.07 -20.06 35.10
CA ALA A 322 -8.58 -20.66 36.33
C ALA A 322 -7.09 -20.34 36.46
#